data_AF-A0A6G9XYA4-F1
#
_entry.id   AF-A0A6G9XYA4-F1
#
_cell.length_a   1.000
_cell.length_b   1.000
_cell.length_c   1.000
_cell.angle_alpha   90.00
_cell.angle_beta   90.00
_cell.angle_gamma   90.00
#
_symmetry.space_group_name_H-M   'P 1'
#
loop_
_entity.id
_entity.type
_entity.pdbx_description
1 polymer ?
#
loop_
_entity_poly.entity_id
_entity_poly.type
_entity_poly.pdbx_seq_one_letter_code
_entity_poly.pdbx_strand_id
1 'polypeptide(L)'
;MDDDEFLDRLYQAWSKTTDADQAAWAASEDEGLGVWEVWSVEGQDRRSPIVSFSRQADAEFIAVVHSGLPALIRRFREALDESERLDIEKDTLTGQLADTELALQNIKDSR
;
A
#
# COMPACT_ATOMS: atom_id res chain seq x y z
N MET A 1 8.40 7.96 -13.85
CA MET A 1 7.32 8.01 -12.84
C MET A 1 7.98 7.52 -11.59
N ASP A 2 8.01 8.38 -10.58
CA ASP A 2 8.51 8.05 -9.25
C ASP A 2 7.52 7.11 -8.54
N ASP A 3 7.96 6.40 -7.51
CA ASP A 3 7.12 5.45 -6.77
C ASP A 3 5.94 6.18 -6.11
N ASP A 4 6.15 7.39 -5.58
CA ASP A 4 5.09 8.23 -5.04
C ASP A 4 4.07 8.66 -6.08
N GLU A 5 4.54 9.07 -7.27
CA GLU A 5 3.67 9.46 -8.39
C GLU A 5 2.82 8.28 -8.87
N PHE A 6 3.41 7.07 -8.88
CA PHE A 6 2.68 5.85 -9.19
C PHE A 6 1.60 5.55 -8.16
N LEU A 7 1.96 5.57 -6.88
CA LEU A 7 1.02 5.30 -5.77
C LEU A 7 -0.11 6.33 -5.72
N ASP A 8 0.18 7.60 -6.01
CA ASP A 8 -0.84 8.65 -6.13
C ASP A 8 -1.81 8.38 -7.27
N ARG A 9 -1.30 8.05 -8.47
CA ARG A 9 -2.16 7.73 -9.62
C ARG A 9 -3.01 6.50 -9.35
N LEU A 10 -2.45 5.48 -8.70
CA LEU A 10 -3.16 4.26 -8.33
C LEU A 10 -4.25 4.55 -7.30
N TYR A 11 -3.93 5.29 -6.24
CA TYR A 11 -4.91 5.71 -5.24
C TYR A 11 -6.02 6.57 -5.85
N GLN A 12 -5.68 7.50 -6.75
CA GLN A 12 -6.64 8.36 -7.43
C GLN A 12 -7.55 7.57 -8.39
N ALA A 13 -7.05 6.52 -9.03
CA ALA A 13 -7.86 5.64 -9.85
C ALA A 13 -8.83 4.84 -8.97
N TRP A 14 -8.32 4.30 -7.85
CA TRP A 14 -9.10 3.56 -6.87
C TRP A 14 -10.19 4.41 -6.21
N SER A 15 -9.91 5.65 -5.79
CA SER A 15 -10.89 6.50 -5.08
C SER A 15 -12.09 6.91 -5.94
N LYS A 16 -11.97 6.78 -7.27
CA LYS A 16 -13.07 7.01 -8.23
C LYS A 16 -13.95 5.79 -8.46
N THR A 17 -13.56 4.62 -7.94
CA THR A 17 -14.35 3.40 -8.04
C THR A 17 -15.53 3.43 -7.08
N THR A 18 -16.53 2.59 -7.32
CA THR A 18 -17.78 2.59 -6.56
C THR A 18 -17.54 2.43 -5.06
N ASP A 19 -18.01 3.41 -4.30
CA ASP A 19 -17.98 3.47 -2.83
C ASP A 19 -16.60 3.23 -2.19
N ALA A 20 -15.51 3.51 -2.93
CA ALA A 20 -14.13 3.28 -2.48
C ALA A 20 -13.83 3.82 -1.07
N ASP A 21 -14.28 5.05 -0.78
CA ASP A 21 -14.01 5.71 0.52
C ASP A 21 -15.06 5.38 1.60
N GLN A 22 -16.12 4.63 1.26
CA GLN A 22 -17.32 4.49 2.10
C GLN A 22 -17.70 3.04 2.43
N ALA A 23 -17.22 2.09 1.64
CA ALA A 23 -17.65 0.70 1.72
C ALA A 23 -16.52 -0.28 1.39
N ALA A 24 -16.67 -1.51 1.87
CA ALA A 24 -15.85 -2.63 1.44
C ALA A 24 -16.58 -3.43 0.35
N TRP A 25 -15.83 -4.02 -0.57
CA TRP A 25 -16.40 -4.92 -1.56
C TRP A 25 -16.40 -6.36 -1.03
N ALA A 26 -17.48 -7.08 -1.28
CA ALA A 26 -17.65 -8.49 -0.90
C ALA A 26 -18.21 -9.31 -2.06
N ALA A 27 -17.80 -10.57 -2.17
CA ALA A 27 -18.29 -11.51 -3.18
C ALA A 27 -19.26 -12.52 -2.56
N SER A 28 -20.33 -12.87 -3.27
CA SER A 28 -21.28 -13.93 -2.89
C SER A 28 -21.81 -14.66 -4.11
N GLU A 29 -22.17 -15.93 -3.96
CA GLU A 29 -22.82 -16.69 -5.02
C GLU A 29 -24.28 -16.24 -5.19
N ASP A 30 -24.70 -16.03 -6.44
CA ASP A 30 -26.11 -16.00 -6.83
C ASP A 30 -26.50 -17.39 -7.34
N GLU A 31 -27.14 -18.18 -6.46
CA GLU A 31 -27.59 -19.55 -6.74
C GLU A 31 -28.62 -19.61 -7.89
N GLY A 32 -29.34 -18.52 -8.16
CA GLY A 32 -30.34 -18.46 -9.23
C GLY A 32 -29.72 -18.34 -10.61
N LEU A 33 -28.55 -17.69 -10.71
CA LEU A 33 -27.85 -17.44 -11.97
C LEU A 33 -26.58 -18.28 -12.14
N GLY A 34 -26.08 -18.92 -11.08
CA GLY A 34 -24.83 -19.68 -11.10
C GLY A 34 -23.60 -18.80 -11.33
N VAL A 35 -23.66 -17.55 -10.87
CA VAL A 35 -22.60 -16.55 -10.99
C VAL A 35 -22.21 -16.03 -9.60
N TRP A 36 -21.07 -15.36 -9.53
CA TRP A 36 -20.54 -14.76 -8.31
C TRP A 36 -20.64 -13.25 -8.39
N GLU A 37 -21.45 -12.66 -7.53
CA GLU A 37 -21.74 -11.22 -7.53
C GLU A 37 -20.86 -10.49 -6.52
N VAL A 38 -20.32 -9.36 -6.94
CA VAL A 38 -19.56 -8.44 -6.09
C VAL A 38 -20.44 -7.26 -5.74
N TRP A 39 -20.47 -6.93 -4.46
CA TRP A 39 -21.28 -5.86 -3.89
C TRP A 39 -20.43 -4.93 -3.06
N SER A 40 -20.76 -3.65 -3.10
CA SER A 40 -20.33 -2.68 -2.11
C SER A 40 -21.19 -2.82 -0.85
N VAL A 41 -20.55 -2.89 0.32
CA VAL A 41 -21.18 -3.02 1.64
C VAL A 41 -20.89 -1.78 2.48
N GLU A 42 -21.91 -0.95 2.67
CA GLU A 42 -21.88 0.22 3.55
C GLU A 42 -22.72 -0.08 4.81
N GLY A 43 -22.07 -0.30 5.95
CA GLY A 43 -22.76 -0.67 7.19
C GLY A 43 -23.41 -2.07 7.13
N GLN A 44 -24.53 -2.28 7.84
CA GLN A 44 -25.20 -3.59 7.89
C GLN A 44 -26.25 -3.82 6.80
N ASP A 45 -26.84 -2.76 6.24
CA ASP A 45 -28.10 -2.90 5.46
C ASP A 45 -28.03 -2.37 4.02
N ARG A 46 -26.95 -1.69 3.62
CA ARG A 46 -26.84 -1.11 2.27
C ARG A 46 -25.86 -1.90 1.42
N ARG A 47 -26.42 -2.62 0.44
CA ARG A 47 -25.68 -3.37 -0.57
C ARG A 47 -25.95 -2.79 -1.95
N SER A 48 -24.88 -2.46 -2.67
CA SER A 48 -24.96 -1.97 -4.05
C SER A 48 -24.26 -2.97 -4.98
N PRO A 49 -24.94 -3.52 -6.00
CA PRO A 49 -24.30 -4.43 -6.95
C PRO A 49 -23.24 -3.69 -7.77
N ILE A 50 -22.09 -4.32 -7.95
CA ILE A 50 -20.96 -3.79 -8.74
C ILE A 50 -20.84 -4.53 -10.06
N VAL A 51 -20.67 -5.85 -10.01
CA VAL A 51 -20.40 -6.70 -11.17
C VAL A 51 -20.59 -8.18 -10.81
N SER A 52 -20.88 -9.02 -11.79
CA SER A 52 -20.99 -10.47 -11.63
C SER A 52 -19.91 -11.19 -12.45
N PHE A 53 -19.33 -12.23 -11.88
CA PHE A 53 -18.29 -13.07 -12.48
C PHE A 53 -18.78 -14.51 -12.66
N SER A 54 -18.25 -15.20 -13.68
CA SER A 54 -18.53 -16.63 -13.88
C SER A 54 -17.74 -17.55 -12.94
N ARG A 55 -16.73 -17.02 -12.23
CA ARG A 55 -15.85 -17.78 -11.35
C ARG A 55 -15.72 -17.08 -10.00
N GLN A 56 -15.82 -17.88 -8.94
CA GLN A 56 -15.62 -17.45 -7.55
C GLN A 56 -14.29 -16.72 -7.35
N ALA A 57 -13.19 -17.33 -7.82
CA ALA A 57 -11.85 -16.81 -7.59
C ALA A 57 -11.65 -15.39 -8.16
N ASP A 58 -12.29 -15.08 -9.29
CA ASP A 58 -12.19 -13.75 -9.91
C ASP A 58 -12.96 -12.71 -9.09
N ALA A 59 -14.16 -13.06 -8.62
CA ALA A 59 -14.99 -12.21 -7.77
C ALA A 59 -14.34 -11.94 -6.40
N GLU A 60 -13.80 -12.97 -5.76
CA GLU A 60 -13.12 -12.85 -4.47
C GLU A 60 -11.84 -12.04 -4.59
N PHE A 61 -11.05 -12.28 -5.63
CA PHE A 61 -9.81 -11.55 -5.86
C PHE A 61 -10.07 -10.04 -5.99
N ILE A 62 -11.04 -9.64 -6.82
CA ILE A 62 -11.30 -8.20 -7.01
C ILE A 62 -11.88 -7.55 -5.75
N ALA A 63 -12.74 -8.26 -5.01
CA ALA A 63 -13.32 -7.75 -3.77
C ALA A 63 -12.24 -7.52 -2.69
N VAL A 64 -11.31 -8.47 -2.54
CA VAL A 64 -10.18 -8.37 -1.60
C VAL A 64 -9.21 -7.28 -2.02
N VAL A 65 -8.83 -7.23 -3.30
CA VAL A 65 -7.90 -6.22 -3.82
C VAL A 65 -8.48 -4.84 -3.63
N HIS A 66 -9.73 -4.62 -4.04
CA HIS A 66 -10.39 -3.32 -3.90
C HIS A 66 -10.43 -2.85 -2.44
N SER A 67 -10.85 -3.74 -1.52
CA SER A 67 -10.96 -3.40 -0.10
C SER A 67 -9.61 -3.20 0.59
N GLY A 68 -8.55 -3.89 0.13
CA GLY A 68 -7.22 -3.85 0.73
C GLY A 68 -6.26 -2.81 0.14
N LEU A 69 -6.55 -2.30 -1.06
CA LEU A 69 -5.61 -1.45 -1.81
C LEU A 69 -5.19 -0.18 -1.07
N PRO A 70 -6.06 0.58 -0.38
CA PRO A 70 -5.66 1.79 0.35
C PRO A 70 -4.68 1.49 1.47
N ALA A 71 -4.96 0.43 2.23
CA ALA A 71 -4.10 -0.01 3.32
C ALA A 71 -2.74 -0.48 2.78
N LEU A 72 -2.73 -1.16 1.64
CA LEU A 72 -1.51 -1.56 0.96
C LEU A 72 -0.68 -0.33 0.54
N ILE A 73 -1.30 0.64 -0.12
CA ILE A 73 -0.64 1.89 -0.56
C ILE A 73 -0.05 2.64 0.64
N ARG A 74 -0.80 2.78 1.74
CA ARG A 74 -0.31 3.43 2.96
C ARG A 74 0.93 2.73 3.51
N ARG A 75 0.91 1.40 3.62
CA ARG A 75 2.05 0.62 4.13
C ARG A 75 3.27 0.70 3.19
N PHE A 76 3.05 0.79 1.89
CA PHE A 76 4.13 1.02 0.93
C PHE A 76 4.80 2.38 1.14
N ARG A 77 4.01 3.45 1.32
CA ARG A 77 4.56 4.78 1.63
C ARG A 77 5.36 4.80 2.92
N GLU A 78 4.80 4.21 3.99
CA GLU A 78 5.50 4.09 5.27
C GLU A 78 6.85 3.36 5.13
N ALA A 79 6.94 2.36 4.25
CA ALA A 79 8.18 1.64 3.99
C ALA A 79 9.20 2.46 3.17
N LEU A 80 8.74 3.28 2.22
CA LEU A 80 9.59 4.19 1.46
C LEU A 80 10.17 5.28 2.36
N ASP A 81 9.33 5.94 3.16
CA ASP A 81 9.73 6.96 4.12
C ASP A 81 10.75 6.41 5.13
N GLU A 82 10.53 5.19 5.62
CA GLU A 82 11.46 4.51 6.52
C GLU A 82 12.80 4.22 5.85
N SER A 83 12.78 3.76 4.59
CA SER A 83 14.00 3.49 3.84
C SER A 83 14.84 4.76 3.67
N GLU A 84 14.20 5.88 3.31
CA GLU A 84 14.89 7.16 3.15
C GLU A 84 15.47 7.64 4.49
N ARG A 85 14.72 7.48 5.59
CA ARG A 85 15.24 7.80 6.93
C ARG A 85 16.47 7.00 7.29
N LEU A 86 16.46 5.68 7.02
CA LEU A 86 17.59 4.79 7.31
C LEU A 86 18.83 5.15 6.47
N ASP A 87 18.64 5.55 5.22
CA ASP A 87 19.74 6.00 4.37
C ASP A 87 20.37 7.30 4.91
N ILE A 88 19.56 8.27 5.34
CA ILE A 88 20.04 9.52 5.96
C ILE A 88 20.80 9.24 7.28
N GLU A 89 20.28 8.34 8.10
CA GLU A 89 20.92 7.93 9.36
C GLU A 89 22.28 7.27 9.09
N LYS A 90 22.33 6.36 8.11
CA LYS A 90 23.57 5.69 7.70
C LYS A 90 24.60 6.69 7.20
N ASP A 91 24.21 7.66 6.37
CA ASP A 91 25.12 8.68 5.87
C ASP A 91 25.70 9.54 7.01
N THR A 92 24.85 9.90 7.98
CA THR A 92 25.26 10.63 9.18
C THR A 92 26.28 9.85 10.01
N LEU A 93 25.98 8.58 10.31
CA LEU A 93 26.88 7.70 11.08
C LEU A 93 28.20 7.46 10.34
N THR A 94 28.15 7.32 9.01
CA THR A 94 29.34 7.14 8.19
C THR A 94 30.25 8.38 8.24
N GLY A 95 29.67 9.59 8.19
CA GLY A 95 30.41 10.83 8.35
C GLY A 95 31.07 10.94 9.73
N GLN A 96 30.32 10.66 10.80
CA GLN A 96 30.85 10.69 12.17
C GLN A 96 31.97 9.66 12.39
N LEU A 97 31.85 8.48 11.79
CA LEU A 97 32.89 7.45 11.84
C LEU A 97 34.16 7.93 11.17
N ALA A 98 34.07 8.49 9.95
CA ALA A 98 35.22 9.02 9.22
C ALA A 98 35.94 10.12 10.02
N ASP A 99 35.19 11.06 10.62
CA ASP A 99 35.76 12.12 11.47
C ASP A 99 36.50 11.54 12.69
N THR A 100 35.91 10.51 13.31
CA THR A 100 36.50 9.82 14.48
C THR A 100 37.79 9.08 14.10
N GLU A 101 37.79 8.41 12.94
CA GLU A 101 38.97 7.71 12.42
C GLU A 101 40.12 8.69 12.11
N LEU A 102 39.83 9.84 11.51
CA LEU A 102 40.81 10.90 11.28
C LEU A 102 41.38 11.46 12.59
N ALA A 103 40.52 11.72 13.58
CA ALA A 103 40.97 12.18 14.90
C ALA A 103 41.89 11.16 15.58
N LEU A 104 41.55 9.87 15.50
CA LEU A 104 42.39 8.78 16.03
C LEU A 104 43.74 8.68 15.32
N GLN A 105 43.77 8.82 13.99
CA GLN A 105 45.02 8.84 13.22
C GLN A 105 45.91 10.01 13.65
N ASN A 106 45.37 11.22 13.72
CA ASN A 106 46.12 12.40 14.14
C ASN A 106 46.72 12.25 15.55
N ILE A 107 45.98 11.63 16.48
CA ILE A 107 46.49 11.35 17.84
C ILE A 107 47.61 10.32 17.81
N LYS A 108 47.51 9.28 16.97
CA LYS A 108 48.58 8.28 16.81
C LYS A 108 49.84 8.89 16.20
N ASP A 109 49.69 9.75 15.21
CA ASP A 109 50.82 10.39 14.52
C ASP A 109 51.52 11.47 15.38
N SER A 110 50.85 11.94 16.43
CA SER A 110 51.39 12.94 17.37
C SER A 110 52.14 12.32 18.58
N ARG A 111 52.35 11.00 18.61
CA ARG A 111 53.11 10.27 19.65
C ARG A 111 54.35 9.62 19.08
#